data_AF-A0AAU2WSW6-F1
#
_entry.id   AF-A0AAU2WSW6-F1
#
_cell.length_a   1.000
_cell.length_b   1.000
_cell.length_c   1.000
_cell.angle_alpha   90.00
_cell.angle_beta   90.00
_cell.angle_gamma   90.00
#
_symmetry.space_group_name_H-M   'P 1'
#
loop_
_entity.id
_entity.type
_entity.pdbx_description
1 polymer ?
#
loop_
_entity_poly.entity_id
_entity_poly.type
_entity_poly.pdbx_seq_one_letter_code
_entity_poly.pdbx_strand_id
1 'polypeptide(L)'
;MAVLALLVAGGVVWAQRSDGNGLSDRACWGTVDSRILRDAAPQAGAWKVAESTDRWGDPTCTVRKGDWTVDVTVMKTPLRTHLWWQRGAVSLGGRLPGMVKPGTERTDGWLFLAPCGDRMVNANVPSAGADDRASVDLAARLMLAVGDARVGECGGRTPFPAAHLAELDPRPHDAGQNACGIVGLPAPLDGDGEQLSRLGGIDIGDAVSRCAIVDREDAAGADVFGPGLLSVTVIHNRQVVDALSPTGVRATVTGSRNTPLVLTDEDLRYDRDAVTEVVCGTDSRFVHVFASGTDADYAQAKRATLTTVAELLGCG
;
A
#
# COMPACT_ATOMS: atom_id res chain seq x y z
N MET A 1 -25.82 -2.60 -48.32
CA MET A 1 -24.86 -1.79 -47.54
C MET A 1 -24.36 -2.64 -46.39
N ALA A 2 -23.15 -3.18 -46.51
CA ALA A 2 -22.53 -3.98 -45.45
C ALA A 2 -21.46 -3.10 -44.77
N VAL A 3 -21.67 -2.85 -43.48
CA VAL A 3 -20.74 -2.10 -42.63
C VAL A 3 -19.59 -3.03 -42.27
N LEU A 4 -18.40 -2.72 -42.78
CA LEU A 4 -17.15 -3.39 -42.41
C LEU A 4 -16.76 -2.92 -41.00
N ALA A 5 -16.85 -3.83 -40.02
CA ALA A 5 -16.28 -3.60 -38.70
C ALA A 5 -14.75 -3.71 -38.80
N LEU A 6 -14.04 -2.59 -38.60
CA LEU A 6 -12.60 -2.61 -38.35
C LEU A 6 -12.38 -3.06 -36.90
N LEU A 7 -11.97 -4.31 -36.74
CA LEU A 7 -11.25 -4.79 -35.57
C LEU A 7 -9.90 -4.06 -35.51
N VAL A 8 -9.74 -3.14 -34.56
CA VAL A 8 -8.42 -2.61 -34.21
C VAL A 8 -7.72 -3.71 -33.40
N ALA A 9 -6.90 -4.51 -34.07
CA ALA A 9 -5.95 -5.37 -33.42
C ALA A 9 -4.99 -4.50 -32.59
N GLY A 10 -4.99 -4.69 -31.28
CA GLY A 10 -4.00 -4.09 -30.39
C GLY A 10 -2.61 -4.56 -30.81
N GLY A 11 -1.80 -3.63 -31.33
CA GLY A 11 -0.42 -3.90 -31.68
C GLY A 11 0.39 -4.17 -30.42
N VAL A 12 1.00 -5.35 -30.34
CA VAL A 12 2.10 -5.60 -29.42
C VAL A 12 3.29 -4.78 -29.92
N VAL A 13 3.55 -3.63 -29.30
CA VAL A 13 4.79 -2.89 -29.55
C VAL A 13 5.90 -3.63 -28.80
N TRP A 14 6.64 -4.47 -29.50
CA TRP A 14 7.88 -5.07 -29.01
C TRP A 14 8.94 -3.99 -28.87
N ALA A 15 9.08 -3.41 -27.67
CA ALA A 15 10.21 -2.54 -27.34
C ALA A 15 11.32 -3.36 -26.65
N GLN A 16 12.53 -3.23 -27.23
CA GLN A 16 13.83 -3.73 -26.76
C GLN A 16 13.87 -5.14 -26.16
N ARG A 17 13.95 -6.15 -27.03
CA ARG A 17 14.54 -7.43 -26.68
C ARG A 17 16.06 -7.25 -26.52
N SER A 18 16.52 -7.23 -25.28
CA SER A 18 17.95 -7.30 -24.96
C SER A 18 18.46 -8.73 -25.26
N ASP A 19 18.75 -9.03 -26.53
CA ASP A 19 19.42 -10.27 -26.90
C ASP A 19 20.93 -10.12 -26.62
N GLY A 20 21.36 -10.50 -25.41
CA GLY A 20 22.76 -10.48 -25.01
C GLY A 20 22.94 -10.61 -23.49
N ASN A 21 24.15 -11.01 -23.05
CA ASN A 21 24.50 -11.19 -21.63
C ASN A 21 24.39 -9.92 -20.75
N GLY A 22 23.97 -8.78 -21.30
CA GLY A 22 23.89 -7.50 -20.58
C GLY A 22 22.48 -6.93 -20.55
N LEU A 23 22.04 -6.52 -19.35
CA LEU A 23 20.84 -5.70 -19.16
C LEU A 23 21.12 -4.26 -19.63
N SER A 24 20.22 -3.66 -20.40
CA SER A 24 20.32 -2.25 -20.83
C SER A 24 20.50 -1.33 -19.63
N ASP A 25 21.26 -0.23 -19.80
CA ASP A 25 21.52 0.74 -18.71
C ASP A 25 20.21 1.25 -18.08
N ARG A 26 19.14 1.33 -18.88
CA ARG A 26 17.78 1.52 -18.40
C ARG A 26 16.87 0.40 -18.90
N ALA A 27 16.18 -0.26 -17.96
CA ALA A 27 15.12 -1.22 -18.22
C ALA A 27 13.75 -0.57 -18.06
N CYS A 28 12.69 -1.18 -18.61
CA CYS A 28 11.30 -0.75 -18.47
C CYS A 28 11.01 0.67 -18.95
N TRP A 29 10.78 0.82 -20.25
CA TRP A 29 10.51 2.08 -20.94
C TRP A 29 11.62 3.12 -20.74
N GLY A 30 12.84 2.67 -20.46
CA GLY A 30 13.98 3.53 -20.21
C GLY A 30 13.96 4.25 -18.86
N THR A 31 13.37 3.67 -17.81
CA THR A 31 13.24 4.34 -16.49
C THR A 31 14.01 3.67 -15.36
N VAL A 32 14.10 2.33 -15.32
CA VAL A 32 14.73 1.60 -14.20
C VAL A 32 16.24 1.47 -14.44
N ASP A 33 17.07 1.98 -13.54
CA ASP A 33 18.52 1.81 -13.60
C ASP A 33 18.88 0.31 -13.48
N SER A 34 19.69 -0.17 -14.43
CA SER A 34 20.20 -1.54 -14.46
C SER A 34 20.87 -1.98 -13.16
N ARG A 35 21.45 -1.06 -12.38
CA ARG A 35 22.07 -1.34 -11.08
C ARG A 35 21.05 -1.84 -10.06
N ILE A 36 19.85 -1.22 -10.00
CA ILE A 36 18.76 -1.65 -9.10
C ILE A 36 18.46 -3.14 -9.31
N LEU A 37 18.39 -3.56 -10.58
CA LEU A 37 18.08 -4.93 -10.96
C LEU A 37 19.28 -5.87 -10.78
N ARG A 38 20.50 -5.43 -11.13
CA ARG A 38 21.73 -6.24 -11.00
C ARG A 38 22.09 -6.52 -9.54
N ASP A 39 21.86 -5.57 -8.65
CA ASP A 39 22.15 -5.73 -7.21
C ASP A 39 21.23 -6.78 -6.56
N ALA A 40 20.00 -6.95 -7.09
CA ALA A 40 19.00 -7.84 -6.51
C ALA A 40 18.87 -9.20 -7.22
N ALA A 41 19.20 -9.29 -8.51
CA ALA A 41 19.00 -10.51 -9.29
C ALA A 41 20.08 -11.58 -9.01
N PRO A 42 19.76 -12.88 -9.19
CA PRO A 42 20.75 -13.95 -9.11
C PRO A 42 21.86 -13.80 -10.15
N GLN A 43 23.03 -14.40 -9.91
CA GLN A 43 24.19 -14.25 -10.82
C GLN A 43 23.99 -14.95 -12.17
N ALA A 44 23.38 -16.13 -12.19
CA ALA A 44 23.22 -16.96 -13.38
C ALA A 44 22.01 -16.57 -14.25
N GLY A 45 22.09 -16.87 -15.55
CA GLY A 45 21.00 -16.68 -16.51
C GLY A 45 21.14 -15.42 -17.36
N ALA A 46 20.52 -15.46 -18.55
CA ALA A 46 20.44 -14.30 -19.44
C ALA A 46 19.31 -13.37 -19.01
N TRP A 47 19.55 -12.07 -19.15
CA TRP A 47 18.54 -11.05 -18.94
C TRP A 47 17.50 -11.08 -20.06
N LYS A 48 16.23 -10.92 -19.72
CA LYS A 48 15.14 -10.70 -20.66
C LYS A 48 14.28 -9.56 -20.16
N VAL A 49 14.01 -8.59 -21.02
CA VAL A 49 13.08 -7.48 -20.75
C VAL A 49 11.96 -7.58 -21.77
N ALA A 50 10.72 -7.47 -21.31
CA ALA A 50 9.54 -7.47 -22.14
C ALA A 50 8.60 -6.35 -21.69
N GLU A 51 8.15 -5.54 -22.62
CA GLU A 51 7.16 -4.50 -22.40
C GLU A 51 5.87 -4.90 -23.11
N SER A 52 4.75 -4.82 -22.40
CA SER A 52 3.45 -5.28 -22.85
C SER A 52 2.33 -4.48 -22.19
N THR A 53 1.10 -4.92 -22.39
CA THR A 53 -0.07 -4.48 -21.62
C THR A 53 -0.63 -5.67 -20.88
N ASP A 54 -1.06 -5.46 -19.63
CA ASP A 54 -1.77 -6.49 -18.88
C ASP A 54 -3.18 -6.75 -19.44
N ARG A 55 -3.94 -7.62 -18.77
CA ARG A 55 -5.31 -7.98 -19.17
C ARG A 55 -6.29 -6.79 -19.14
N TRP A 56 -5.94 -5.70 -18.48
CA TRP A 56 -6.74 -4.48 -18.37
C TRP A 56 -6.27 -3.38 -19.32
N GLY A 57 -5.22 -3.63 -20.10
CA GLY A 57 -4.63 -2.66 -21.01
C GLY A 57 -3.65 -1.70 -20.33
N ASP A 58 -3.28 -1.97 -19.07
CA ASP A 58 -2.30 -1.17 -18.33
C ASP A 58 -0.88 -1.55 -18.79
N PRO A 59 0.00 -0.56 -19.09
CA PRO A 59 1.38 -0.85 -19.46
C PRO A 59 2.13 -1.62 -18.38
N THR A 60 2.72 -2.75 -18.76
CA THR A 60 3.53 -3.62 -17.90
C THR A 60 4.92 -3.82 -18.49
N CYS A 61 5.93 -3.77 -17.63
CA CYS A 61 7.27 -4.19 -17.95
C CYS A 61 7.63 -5.40 -17.09
N THR A 62 8.12 -6.44 -17.73
CA THR A 62 8.60 -7.67 -17.08
C THR A 62 10.11 -7.80 -17.32
N VAL A 63 10.88 -7.89 -16.24
CA VAL A 63 12.32 -8.18 -16.27
C VAL A 63 12.56 -9.57 -15.70
N ARG A 64 13.28 -10.42 -16.43
CA ARG A 64 13.58 -11.80 -16.03
C ARG A 64 15.06 -12.12 -16.08
N LYS A 65 15.49 -12.98 -15.15
CA LYS A 65 16.79 -13.62 -15.15
C LYS A 65 16.67 -15.04 -14.58
N GLY A 66 16.59 -16.03 -15.46
CA GLY A 66 16.16 -17.38 -15.06
C GLY A 66 14.70 -17.36 -14.56
N ASP A 67 14.46 -17.92 -13.37
CA ASP A 67 13.14 -17.93 -12.71
C ASP A 67 12.85 -16.64 -11.95
N TRP A 68 13.87 -15.83 -11.66
CA TRP A 68 13.71 -14.52 -11.04
C TRP A 68 12.99 -13.59 -12.02
N THR A 69 11.80 -13.13 -11.63
CA THR A 69 10.92 -12.29 -12.47
C THR A 69 10.46 -11.08 -11.68
N VAL A 70 10.62 -9.89 -12.22
CA VAL A 70 10.07 -8.64 -11.68
C VAL A 70 9.07 -8.09 -12.67
N ASP A 71 7.93 -7.63 -12.17
CA ASP A 71 6.89 -6.98 -12.95
C ASP A 71 6.65 -5.58 -12.40
N VAL A 72 6.61 -4.58 -13.27
CA VAL A 72 6.23 -3.21 -12.92
C VAL A 72 5.13 -2.74 -13.87
N THR A 73 4.00 -2.34 -13.31
CA THR A 73 2.81 -1.93 -14.06
C THR A 73 2.45 -0.49 -13.73
N VAL A 74 2.20 0.32 -14.76
CA VAL A 74 1.64 1.67 -14.60
C VAL A 74 0.13 1.57 -14.79
N MET A 75 -0.59 1.48 -13.68
CA MET A 75 -2.02 1.25 -13.70
C MET A 75 -2.76 2.57 -13.92
N LYS A 76 -3.68 2.58 -14.89
CA LYS A 76 -4.68 3.63 -15.08
C LYS A 76 -6.02 3.23 -14.47
N THR A 77 -6.25 1.93 -14.35
CA THR A 77 -7.45 1.42 -13.69
C THR A 77 -7.26 1.64 -12.18
N PRO A 78 -8.17 2.37 -11.50
CA PRO A 78 -8.18 2.37 -10.05
C PRO A 78 -8.21 0.93 -9.57
N LEU A 79 -7.50 0.61 -8.49
CA LEU A 79 -7.65 -0.67 -7.78
C LEU A 79 -9.04 -0.81 -7.14
N ARG A 80 -10.11 -0.21 -7.70
CA ARG A 80 -11.51 -0.40 -7.32
C ARG A 80 -11.98 -1.86 -7.37
N THR A 81 -11.13 -2.80 -7.78
CA THR A 81 -11.36 -4.26 -7.77
C THR A 81 -10.45 -5.01 -6.79
N HIS A 82 -9.56 -4.33 -6.10
CA HIS A 82 -8.54 -4.92 -5.25
C HIS A 82 -8.49 -4.21 -3.90
N LEU A 83 -8.63 -4.99 -2.83
CA LEU A 83 -8.58 -4.50 -1.45
C LEU A 83 -7.16 -4.01 -1.15
N TRP A 84 -6.88 -2.74 -1.43
CA TRP A 84 -5.56 -2.11 -1.30
C TRP A 84 -4.96 -2.24 0.10
N TRP A 85 -5.81 -2.24 1.14
CA TRP A 85 -5.43 -2.50 2.52
C TRP A 85 -4.98 -3.96 2.75
N GLN A 86 -5.39 -4.90 1.91
CA GLN A 86 -4.82 -6.25 1.86
C GLN A 86 -3.49 -6.30 1.10
N ARG A 87 -3.19 -5.30 0.26
CA ARG A 87 -2.00 -5.27 -0.60
C ARG A 87 -0.85 -4.40 -0.07
N GLY A 88 -1.08 -3.58 0.95
CA GLY A 88 -0.04 -2.79 1.58
C GLY A 88 0.01 -3.04 3.08
N ALA A 89 1.14 -3.51 3.59
CA ALA A 89 1.38 -3.76 5.02
C ALA A 89 2.31 -2.73 5.64
N VAL A 90 3.32 -2.34 4.89
CA VAL A 90 4.40 -1.48 5.34
C VAL A 90 4.33 -0.19 4.53
N SER A 91 4.22 0.93 5.23
CA SER A 91 4.21 2.24 4.58
C SER A 91 5.61 2.59 4.06
N LEU A 92 5.68 3.23 2.88
CA LEU A 92 6.96 3.68 2.32
C LEU A 92 7.58 4.84 3.12
N GLY A 93 6.80 5.50 3.98
CA GLY A 93 7.22 6.64 4.81
C GLY A 93 7.62 7.87 4.00
N GLY A 94 8.11 8.91 4.68
CA GLY A 94 8.65 10.10 4.02
C GLY A 94 7.62 10.85 3.18
N ARG A 95 6.34 10.82 3.58
CA ARG A 95 5.20 11.38 2.83
C ARG A 95 4.92 10.74 1.46
N LEU A 96 5.45 9.53 1.21
CA LEU A 96 5.15 8.79 -0.01
C LEU A 96 3.76 8.16 0.08
N PRO A 97 2.87 8.37 -0.91
CA PRO A 97 1.53 7.78 -0.93
C PRO A 97 1.60 6.34 -1.47
N GLY A 98 2.29 5.46 -0.76
CA GLY A 98 2.55 4.11 -1.20
C GLY A 98 2.84 3.15 -0.06
N MET A 99 2.60 1.87 -0.33
CA MET A 99 2.86 0.79 0.61
C MET A 99 3.42 -0.44 -0.10
N VAL A 100 4.06 -1.30 0.67
CA VAL A 100 4.58 -2.60 0.26
C VAL A 100 4.05 -3.68 1.18
N LYS A 101 3.90 -4.89 0.65
CA LYS A 101 3.49 -6.08 1.39
C LYS A 101 4.38 -7.23 0.98
N PRO A 102 5.27 -7.70 1.88
CA PRO A 102 5.92 -8.98 1.70
C PRO A 102 4.89 -10.10 1.68
N GLY A 103 5.18 -11.12 0.90
CA GLY A 103 4.40 -12.35 0.80
C GLY A 103 5.33 -13.51 0.56
N THR A 104 4.81 -14.73 0.71
CA THR A 104 5.61 -15.97 0.70
C THR A 104 6.48 -16.11 -0.54
N GLU A 105 5.92 -15.84 -1.72
CA GLU A 105 6.63 -15.98 -2.99
C GLU A 105 6.97 -14.63 -3.63
N ARG A 106 6.18 -13.60 -3.33
CA ARG A 106 6.21 -12.30 -4.00
C ARG A 106 6.04 -11.19 -2.99
N THR A 107 6.75 -10.09 -3.20
CA THR A 107 6.50 -8.81 -2.54
C THR A 107 5.76 -7.91 -3.51
N ASP A 108 4.59 -7.45 -3.10
CA ASP A 108 3.74 -6.51 -3.84
C ASP A 108 3.89 -5.11 -3.28
N GLY A 109 3.99 -4.12 -4.17
CA GLY A 109 4.05 -2.71 -3.79
C GLY A 109 3.11 -1.88 -4.65
N TRP A 110 2.65 -0.77 -4.10
CA TRP A 110 2.00 0.26 -4.88
C TRP A 110 2.41 1.68 -4.46
N LEU A 111 2.38 2.61 -5.42
CA LEU A 111 2.68 4.03 -5.24
C LEU A 111 1.71 4.87 -6.08
N PHE A 112 0.95 5.75 -5.43
CA PHE A 112 0.03 6.67 -6.09
C PHE A 112 0.76 7.84 -6.76
N LEU A 113 0.35 8.21 -7.98
CA LEU A 113 0.97 9.26 -8.78
C LEU A 113 0.04 10.47 -8.88
N ALA A 114 -0.06 11.28 -7.82
CA ALA A 114 -0.98 12.42 -7.77
C ALA A 114 -0.91 13.38 -8.99
N PRO A 115 0.28 13.74 -9.52
CA PRO A 115 0.37 14.58 -10.73
C PRO A 115 -0.21 13.93 -11.99
N CYS A 116 -0.35 12.61 -12.01
CA CYS A 116 -0.88 11.83 -13.11
C CYS A 116 -2.38 11.50 -12.99
N GLY A 117 -3.09 12.13 -12.05
CA GLY A 117 -4.51 11.86 -11.80
C GLY A 117 -4.68 10.63 -10.89
N ASP A 118 -5.45 9.65 -11.35
CA ASP A 118 -5.77 8.41 -10.62
C ASP A 118 -4.78 7.27 -10.85
N ARG A 119 -3.64 7.57 -11.50
CA ARG A 119 -2.64 6.56 -11.85
C ARG A 119 -1.78 6.15 -10.66
N MET A 120 -1.26 4.95 -10.77
CA MET A 120 -0.34 4.40 -9.79
C MET A 120 0.69 3.47 -10.43
N VAL A 121 1.82 3.29 -9.75
CA VAL A 121 2.78 2.24 -10.08
C VAL A 121 2.53 1.08 -9.15
N ASN A 122 2.50 -0.14 -9.69
CA ASN A 122 2.62 -1.38 -8.93
C ASN A 122 3.93 -2.05 -9.29
N ALA A 123 4.66 -2.51 -8.28
CA ALA A 123 5.81 -3.39 -8.46
C ALA A 123 5.51 -4.73 -7.79
N ASN A 124 5.75 -5.82 -8.50
CA ASN A 124 5.65 -7.17 -8.01
C ASN A 124 7.00 -7.85 -8.22
N VAL A 125 7.67 -8.19 -7.12
CA VAL A 125 9.05 -8.70 -7.15
C VAL A 125 9.12 -10.05 -6.44
N PRO A 126 10.12 -10.90 -6.73
CA PRO A 126 10.31 -12.13 -5.98
C PRO A 126 10.55 -11.83 -4.51
N SER A 127 9.99 -12.65 -3.63
CA SER A 127 10.43 -12.66 -2.23
C SER A 127 11.90 -13.08 -2.16
N ALA A 128 12.66 -12.48 -1.24
CA ALA A 128 14.05 -12.85 -0.99
C ALA A 128 14.17 -13.95 0.09
N GLY A 129 13.12 -14.76 0.27
CA GLY A 129 13.10 -15.86 1.23
C GLY A 129 13.03 -15.34 2.66
N ALA A 130 14.12 -15.48 3.42
CA ALA A 130 14.19 -15.03 4.81
C ALA A 130 14.52 -13.53 4.97
N ASP A 131 14.83 -12.81 3.88
CA ASP A 131 15.19 -11.39 3.91
C ASP A 131 14.11 -10.52 3.25
N ASP A 132 12.96 -10.38 3.92
CA ASP A 132 11.86 -9.52 3.46
C ASP A 132 12.31 -8.08 3.22
N ARG A 133 13.37 -7.61 3.89
CA ARG A 133 13.88 -6.25 3.72
C ARG A 133 14.45 -6.02 2.33
N ALA A 134 15.14 -7.01 1.77
CA ALA A 134 15.71 -6.91 0.43
C ALA A 134 14.62 -6.84 -0.66
N SER A 135 13.57 -7.67 -0.59
CA SER A 135 12.48 -7.63 -1.57
C SER A 135 11.62 -6.37 -1.42
N VAL A 136 11.41 -5.90 -0.20
CA VAL A 136 10.73 -4.62 0.07
C VAL A 136 11.51 -3.42 -0.48
N ASP A 137 12.82 -3.35 -0.23
CA ASP A 137 13.68 -2.28 -0.78
C ASP A 137 13.65 -2.28 -2.30
N LEU A 138 13.76 -3.46 -2.92
CA LEU A 138 13.68 -3.60 -4.37
C LEU A 138 12.34 -3.08 -4.90
N ALA A 139 11.21 -3.50 -4.32
CA ALA A 139 9.88 -3.04 -4.72
C ALA A 139 9.76 -1.52 -4.59
N ALA A 140 10.18 -0.94 -3.46
CA ALA A 140 10.16 0.50 -3.23
C ALA A 140 10.99 1.26 -4.28
N ARG A 141 12.24 0.83 -4.53
CA ARG A 141 13.14 1.48 -5.50
C ARG A 141 12.60 1.40 -6.92
N LEU A 142 12.00 0.28 -7.32
CA LEU A 142 11.37 0.14 -8.63
C LEU A 142 10.16 1.06 -8.78
N MET A 143 9.30 1.14 -7.77
CA MET A 143 8.14 2.03 -7.78
C MET A 143 8.54 3.49 -7.87
N LEU A 144 9.56 3.90 -7.11
CA LEU A 144 10.07 5.27 -7.15
C LEU A 144 10.71 5.60 -8.50
N ALA A 145 11.54 4.72 -9.04
CA ALA A 145 12.19 4.94 -10.34
C ALA A 145 11.18 5.08 -11.50
N VAL A 146 10.17 4.20 -11.56
CA VAL A 146 9.10 4.30 -12.56
C VAL A 146 8.17 5.47 -12.24
N GLY A 147 7.84 5.69 -10.97
CA GLY A 147 6.96 6.76 -10.51
C GLY A 147 7.48 8.14 -10.88
N ASP A 148 8.77 8.41 -10.62
CA ASP A 148 9.43 9.68 -10.97
C ASP A 148 9.38 9.95 -12.47
N ALA A 149 9.67 8.94 -13.28
CA ALA A 149 9.61 9.07 -14.73
C ALA A 149 8.19 9.42 -15.21
N ARG A 150 7.17 8.74 -14.67
CA ARG A 150 5.77 9.01 -15.02
C ARG A 150 5.28 10.36 -14.51
N VAL A 151 5.66 10.75 -13.30
CA VAL A 151 5.34 12.07 -12.76
C VAL A 151 5.91 13.19 -13.64
N GLY A 152 7.14 13.02 -14.14
CA GLY A 152 7.75 13.96 -15.09
C GLY A 152 6.95 14.11 -16.39
N GLU A 153 6.42 13.01 -16.95
CA GLU A 153 5.54 13.03 -18.13
C GLU A 153 4.19 13.73 -17.85
N CYS A 154 3.70 13.69 -16.61
CA CYS A 154 2.46 14.33 -16.19
C CYS A 154 2.64 15.80 -15.75
N GLY A 155 3.84 16.37 -15.88
CA GLY A 155 4.12 17.77 -15.53
C GLY A 155 4.49 18.01 -14.07
N GLY A 156 4.71 16.97 -13.27
CA GLY A 156 5.32 17.08 -11.96
C GLY A 156 6.81 17.42 -12.06
N ARG A 157 7.33 18.15 -11.06
CA ARG A 157 8.69 18.74 -11.13
C ARG A 157 9.67 18.23 -10.07
N THR A 158 9.18 17.54 -9.05
CA THR A 158 10.02 17.08 -7.94
C THR A 158 10.04 15.56 -7.95
N PRO A 159 11.22 14.91 -7.97
CA PRO A 159 11.28 13.48 -7.73
C PRO A 159 10.73 13.17 -6.34
N PHE A 160 10.21 11.97 -6.17
CA PHE A 160 9.83 11.46 -4.88
C PHE A 160 11.04 11.48 -3.92
N PRO A 161 10.82 11.77 -2.63
CA PRO A 161 11.85 11.56 -1.64
C PRO A 161 12.21 10.06 -1.58
N ALA A 162 13.38 9.76 -1.02
CA ALA A 162 13.74 8.37 -0.74
C ALA A 162 12.71 7.74 0.21
N ALA A 163 12.44 6.45 0.03
CA ALA A 163 11.57 5.72 0.94
C ALA A 163 12.23 5.61 2.33
N HIS A 164 11.42 5.84 3.35
CA HIS A 164 11.75 5.62 4.75
C HIS A 164 10.84 4.51 5.26
N LEU A 165 11.16 3.28 4.85
CA LEU A 165 10.35 2.10 5.14
C LEU A 165 10.10 1.98 6.64
N ALA A 166 8.83 1.82 7.01
CA ALA A 166 8.46 1.44 8.36
C ALA A 166 9.07 0.08 8.72
N GLU A 167 9.15 -0.20 10.02
CA GLU A 167 9.71 -1.46 10.51
C GLU A 167 8.89 -2.67 10.02
N LEU A 168 9.62 -3.66 9.51
CA LEU A 168 9.08 -4.92 8.99
C LEU A 168 8.86 -5.95 10.09
N ASP A 169 9.65 -5.85 11.17
CA ASP A 169 9.66 -6.81 12.26
C ASP A 169 8.55 -6.44 13.26
N PRO A 170 7.59 -7.34 13.54
CA PRO A 170 6.60 -7.10 14.57
C PRO A 170 7.27 -6.92 15.92
N ARG A 171 6.84 -5.91 16.67
CA ARG A 171 7.30 -5.67 18.03
C ARG A 171 6.33 -6.27 19.04
N PRO A 172 6.82 -6.85 20.14
CA PRO A 172 5.95 -7.24 21.25
C PRO A 172 5.05 -6.08 21.67
N HIS A 173 3.78 -6.40 21.89
CA HIS A 173 2.80 -5.52 22.50
C HIS A 173 2.45 -6.07 23.87
N ASP A 174 2.78 -5.32 24.92
CA ASP A 174 2.55 -5.72 26.32
C ASP A 174 1.23 -5.16 26.83
N ALA A 175 0.60 -5.88 27.77
CA ALA A 175 -0.67 -5.49 28.39
C ALA A 175 -0.62 -4.07 28.97
N GLY A 176 -1.70 -3.30 28.76
CA GLY A 176 -1.82 -1.93 29.25
C GLY A 176 -1.02 -0.87 28.48
N GLN A 177 -0.37 -1.25 27.38
CA GLN A 177 0.12 -0.28 26.39
C GLN A 177 -0.99 0.05 25.39
N ASN A 178 -0.98 1.26 24.84
CA ASN A 178 -1.92 1.61 23.77
C ASN A 178 -1.43 0.99 22.45
N ALA A 179 -2.08 -0.08 21.99
CA ALA A 179 -1.80 -0.71 20.71
C ALA A 179 -1.95 0.33 19.58
N CYS A 180 -0.96 0.45 18.71
CA CYS A 180 -0.94 1.49 17.66
C CYS A 180 -1.08 2.94 18.15
N GLY A 181 -0.91 3.21 19.46
CA GLY A 181 -1.21 4.50 20.07
C GLY A 181 -2.71 4.77 20.26
N ILE A 182 -3.57 3.77 20.06
CA ILE A 182 -5.02 3.88 20.15
C ILE A 182 -5.48 3.58 21.57
N VAL A 183 -6.28 4.48 22.14
CA VAL A 183 -6.81 4.37 23.50
C VAL A 183 -8.21 3.75 23.46
N GLY A 184 -8.49 2.78 24.34
CA GLY A 184 -9.83 2.20 24.52
C GLY A 184 -10.19 1.08 23.54
N LEU A 185 -9.19 0.39 22.99
CA LEU A 185 -9.38 -0.84 22.24
C LEU A 185 -10.11 -1.92 23.09
N PRO A 186 -10.85 -2.86 22.47
CA PRO A 186 -11.47 -3.96 23.19
C PRO A 186 -10.40 -4.89 23.80
N ALA A 187 -10.74 -5.58 24.90
CA ALA A 187 -9.80 -6.38 25.69
C ALA A 187 -8.93 -7.38 24.88
N PRO A 188 -9.43 -8.09 23.85
CA PRO A 188 -8.59 -8.96 23.02
C PRO A 188 -7.48 -8.23 22.25
N LEU A 189 -7.58 -6.92 22.11
CA LEU A 189 -6.63 -6.06 21.39
C LEU A 189 -5.81 -5.15 22.33
N ASP A 190 -6.09 -5.17 23.63
CA ASP A 190 -5.38 -4.44 24.71
C ASP A 190 -4.11 -5.19 25.16
N GLY A 191 -4.01 -6.47 24.84
CA GLY A 191 -2.92 -7.34 25.33
C GLY A 191 -3.21 -7.96 26.69
N ASP A 192 -4.48 -7.96 27.13
CA ASP A 192 -4.91 -8.56 28.38
C ASP A 192 -4.95 -10.10 28.24
N GLY A 193 -3.81 -10.75 28.51
CA GLY A 193 -3.68 -12.21 28.59
C GLY A 193 -3.13 -12.93 27.35
N GLU A 194 -2.98 -12.27 26.20
CA GLU A 194 -2.41 -12.85 24.98
C GLU A 194 -1.08 -12.19 24.58
N GLN A 195 -0.20 -12.99 23.98
CA GLN A 195 1.06 -12.50 23.43
C GLN A 195 0.79 -11.82 22.09
N LEU A 196 0.56 -10.50 22.08
CA LEU A 196 0.32 -9.76 20.85
C LEU A 196 1.60 -9.14 20.29
N SER A 197 1.62 -8.88 18.99
CA SER A 197 2.67 -8.11 18.34
C SER A 197 2.09 -7.00 17.47
N ARG A 198 2.82 -5.90 17.36
CA ARG A 198 2.47 -4.73 16.55
C ARG A 198 3.38 -4.62 15.34
N LEU A 199 2.79 -4.42 14.18
CA LEU A 199 3.49 -4.05 12.95
C LEU A 199 3.15 -2.60 12.59
N GLY A 200 4.18 -1.77 12.34
CA GLY A 200 4.01 -0.38 11.96
C GLY A 200 3.53 0.55 13.09
N GLY A 201 2.87 1.64 12.69
CA GLY A 201 2.44 2.73 13.56
C GLY A 201 1.59 3.76 12.82
N ILE A 202 0.80 4.52 13.56
CA ILE A 202 0.02 5.63 13.01
C ILE A 202 0.88 6.89 13.05
N ASP A 203 1.21 7.42 11.87
CA ASP A 203 1.83 8.74 11.70
C ASP A 203 0.87 9.62 10.88
N ILE A 204 0.32 10.65 11.53
CA ILE A 204 -0.65 11.56 10.92
C ILE A 204 -0.02 12.51 9.89
N GLY A 205 1.30 12.66 9.91
CA GLY A 205 2.08 13.50 9.01
C GLY A 205 2.45 12.82 7.69
N ASP A 206 2.42 11.49 7.64
CA ASP A 206 2.67 10.71 6.44
C ASP A 206 1.46 10.70 5.49
N ALA A 207 1.70 10.41 4.21
CA ALA A 207 0.64 10.38 3.21
C ALA A 207 -0.27 9.16 3.38
N VAL A 208 0.32 8.04 3.80
CA VAL A 208 -0.36 6.80 4.20
C VAL A 208 0.44 6.22 5.37
N SER A 209 -0.25 5.86 6.44
CA SER A 209 0.32 5.12 7.57
C SER A 209 -0.55 3.91 7.88
N ARG A 210 0.08 2.82 8.30
CA ARG A 210 -0.62 1.60 8.71
C ARG A 210 -0.03 1.08 10.01
N CYS A 211 -0.93 0.65 10.89
CA CYS A 211 -0.58 -0.12 12.06
C CYS A 211 -1.46 -1.35 12.15
N ALA A 212 -0.87 -2.49 12.48
CA ALA A 212 -1.59 -3.74 12.69
C ALA A 212 -1.20 -4.41 14.00
N ILE A 213 -2.16 -5.08 14.63
CA ILE A 213 -1.96 -5.97 15.76
C ILE A 213 -2.20 -7.39 15.27
N VAL A 214 -1.24 -8.27 15.53
CA VAL A 214 -1.25 -9.68 15.14
C VAL A 214 -1.04 -10.55 16.37
N ASP A 215 -1.51 -11.79 16.31
CA ASP A 215 -1.09 -12.81 17.26
C ASP A 215 0.43 -13.02 17.14
N ARG A 216 1.13 -13.26 18.24
CA ARG A 216 2.58 -13.54 18.22
C ARG A 216 2.91 -14.88 17.59
N GLU A 217 1.99 -15.84 17.57
CA GLU A 217 2.17 -17.08 16.79
C GLU A 217 2.21 -16.76 15.29
N ASP A 218 1.30 -15.90 14.82
CA ASP A 218 1.27 -15.43 13.42
C ASP A 218 2.43 -14.47 13.10
N ALA A 219 2.95 -13.76 14.09
CA ALA A 219 4.07 -12.83 13.93
C ALA A 219 5.38 -13.49 13.50
N ALA A 220 5.50 -14.82 13.63
CA ALA A 220 6.65 -15.60 13.17
C ALA A 220 6.45 -16.21 11.76
N GLY A 221 5.27 -16.01 11.15
CA GLY A 221 4.88 -16.62 9.88
C GLY A 221 4.54 -15.63 8.76
N ALA A 222 4.26 -16.14 7.57
CA ALA A 222 3.94 -15.33 6.39
C ALA A 222 2.63 -14.50 6.52
N ASP A 223 1.76 -14.86 7.47
CA ASP A 223 0.48 -14.20 7.71
C ASP A 223 0.61 -12.89 8.51
N VAL A 224 1.81 -12.58 9.02
CA VAL A 224 2.13 -11.33 9.73
C VAL A 224 1.78 -10.06 8.95
N PHE A 225 1.86 -10.10 7.62
CA PHE A 225 1.55 -8.98 6.74
C PHE A 225 0.07 -8.95 6.30
N GLY A 226 -0.74 -9.87 6.83
CA GLY A 226 -2.19 -9.89 6.68
C GLY A 226 -2.88 -8.75 7.42
N PRO A 227 -4.23 -8.76 7.49
CA PRO A 227 -5.00 -7.79 8.27
C PRO A 227 -4.79 -7.90 9.79
N GLY A 228 -4.28 -9.03 10.29
CA GLY A 228 -4.12 -9.28 11.72
C GLY A 228 -5.44 -9.36 12.49
N LEU A 229 -5.35 -9.20 13.81
CA LEU A 229 -6.50 -9.04 14.70
C LEU A 229 -7.07 -7.62 14.66
N LEU A 230 -6.19 -6.64 14.43
CA LEU A 230 -6.54 -5.24 14.15
C LEU A 230 -5.66 -4.75 13.01
N SER A 231 -6.21 -3.96 12.09
CA SER A 231 -5.43 -3.17 11.15
C SER A 231 -6.09 -1.83 10.94
N VAL A 232 -5.33 -0.77 11.20
CA VAL A 232 -5.73 0.61 10.99
C VAL A 232 -4.86 1.19 9.89
N THR A 233 -5.49 1.75 8.87
CA THR A 233 -4.80 2.49 7.82
C THR A 233 -5.34 3.90 7.75
N VAL A 234 -4.44 4.89 7.87
CA VAL A 234 -4.77 6.31 7.80
C VAL A 234 -4.19 6.88 6.52
N ILE A 235 -5.05 7.43 5.67
CA ILE A 235 -4.68 8.07 4.42
C ILE A 235 -4.93 9.58 4.55
N HIS A 236 -3.97 10.37 4.07
CA HIS A 236 -4.07 11.83 4.10
C HIS A 236 -4.94 12.37 2.97
N ASN A 237 -4.78 11.86 1.75
CA ASN A 237 -5.40 12.46 0.56
C ASN A 237 -6.57 11.61 0.04
N ARG A 238 -7.72 12.27 -0.17
CA ARG A 238 -8.92 11.65 -0.77
C ARG A 238 -8.65 11.00 -2.12
N GLN A 239 -7.77 11.58 -2.95
CA GLN A 239 -7.44 11.03 -4.27
C GLN A 239 -6.82 9.64 -4.18
N VAL A 240 -6.05 9.37 -3.12
CA VAL A 240 -5.50 8.03 -2.85
C VAL A 240 -6.64 7.08 -2.51
N VAL A 241 -7.62 7.51 -1.70
CA VAL A 241 -8.82 6.72 -1.41
C VAL A 241 -9.64 6.45 -2.68
N ASP A 242 -9.87 7.46 -3.52
CA ASP A 242 -10.67 7.31 -4.74
C ASP A 242 -10.03 6.41 -5.80
N ALA A 243 -8.68 6.36 -5.80
CA ALA A 243 -7.89 5.49 -6.66
C ALA A 243 -7.80 4.04 -6.14
N LEU A 244 -7.91 3.84 -4.83
CA LEU A 244 -7.65 2.54 -4.20
C LEU A 244 -8.88 1.85 -3.64
N SER A 245 -9.83 2.60 -3.08
CA SER A 245 -11.02 2.08 -2.41
C SER A 245 -12.13 1.78 -3.42
N PRO A 246 -12.59 0.52 -3.53
CA PRO A 246 -13.77 0.16 -4.32
C PRO A 246 -15.03 0.92 -3.90
N THR A 247 -15.17 1.15 -2.60
CA THR A 247 -16.38 1.70 -1.97
C THR A 247 -16.27 3.19 -1.66
N GLY A 248 -15.05 3.77 -1.76
CA GLY A 248 -14.76 5.15 -1.42
C GLY A 248 -14.96 5.45 0.07
N VAL A 249 -15.34 6.70 0.36
CA VAL A 249 -15.69 7.19 1.70
C VAL A 249 -17.17 6.92 1.95
N ARG A 250 -17.48 6.21 3.05
CA ARG A 250 -18.86 5.82 3.40
C ARG A 250 -19.48 6.68 4.50
N ALA A 251 -18.64 7.20 5.38
CA ALA A 251 -19.06 8.04 6.49
C ALA A 251 -18.09 9.21 6.63
N THR A 252 -18.61 10.36 7.03
CA THR A 252 -17.82 11.54 7.39
C THR A 252 -18.21 11.94 8.80
N VAL A 253 -17.24 11.89 9.71
CA VAL A 253 -17.41 12.22 11.12
C VAL A 253 -16.62 13.48 11.42
N THR A 254 -17.25 14.45 12.09
CA THR A 254 -16.68 15.79 12.28
C THR A 254 -16.48 16.07 13.76
N GLY A 255 -15.28 16.50 14.13
CA GLY A 255 -14.94 16.99 15.47
C GLY A 255 -14.46 18.45 15.44
N SER A 256 -14.24 19.02 16.62
CA SER A 256 -13.53 20.30 16.77
C SER A 256 -12.65 20.30 18.03
N ARG A 257 -11.75 21.30 18.18
CA ARG A 257 -10.85 21.46 19.35
C ARG A 257 -11.52 21.42 20.73
N ASN A 258 -12.84 21.62 20.81
CA ASN A 258 -13.57 21.59 22.08
C ASN A 258 -14.84 20.72 21.98
N THR A 259 -14.96 19.92 20.94
CA THR A 259 -16.13 19.08 20.71
C THR A 259 -15.64 17.71 20.29
N PRO A 260 -15.71 16.72 21.20
CA PRO A 260 -15.38 15.35 20.87
C PRO A 260 -16.16 14.86 19.65
N LEU A 261 -15.60 13.89 18.95
CA LEU A 261 -16.32 13.19 17.89
C LEU A 261 -17.61 12.57 18.44
N VAL A 262 -18.73 12.90 17.80
CA VAL A 262 -20.01 12.22 18.04
C VAL A 262 -20.17 11.17 16.95
N LEU A 263 -20.17 9.90 17.36
CA LEU A 263 -20.24 8.74 16.47
C LEU A 263 -21.58 8.04 16.65
N THR A 264 -22.28 7.82 15.55
CA THR A 264 -23.56 7.08 15.50
C THR A 264 -23.33 5.59 15.26
N ASP A 265 -24.37 4.78 15.47
CA ASP A 265 -24.30 3.34 15.16
C ASP A 265 -24.05 3.08 13.67
N GLU A 266 -24.56 3.95 12.78
CA GLU A 266 -24.32 3.83 11.33
C GLU A 266 -22.86 4.14 10.98
N ASP A 267 -22.22 5.11 11.65
CA ASP A 267 -20.78 5.39 11.49
C ASP A 267 -19.93 4.18 11.91
N LEU A 268 -20.42 3.39 12.86
CA LEU A 268 -19.73 2.25 13.46
C LEU A 268 -20.12 0.91 12.86
N ARG A 269 -21.01 0.88 11.86
CA ARG A 269 -21.41 -0.35 11.19
C ARG A 269 -20.20 -1.09 10.62
N TYR A 270 -20.21 -2.42 10.78
CA TYR A 270 -19.25 -3.28 10.12
C TYR A 270 -19.38 -3.15 8.59
N ASP A 271 -18.34 -2.61 7.98
CA ASP A 271 -18.15 -2.61 6.53
C ASP A 271 -16.66 -2.73 6.29
N ARG A 272 -16.25 -3.96 5.97
CA ARG A 272 -14.84 -4.34 5.83
C ARG A 272 -14.11 -3.52 4.78
N ASP A 273 -14.82 -2.92 3.84
CA ASP A 273 -14.24 -2.18 2.72
C ASP A 273 -14.41 -0.67 2.88
N ALA A 274 -15.13 -0.20 3.90
CA ALA A 274 -15.45 1.21 4.05
C ALA A 274 -14.30 2.03 4.65
N VAL A 275 -14.07 3.18 4.04
CA VAL A 275 -13.24 4.24 4.60
C VAL A 275 -14.13 5.28 5.27
N THR A 276 -13.73 5.75 6.44
CA THR A 276 -14.40 6.83 7.18
C THR A 276 -13.53 8.08 7.13
N GLU A 277 -14.09 9.20 6.73
CA GLU A 277 -13.42 10.49 6.78
C GLU A 277 -13.59 11.09 8.18
N VAL A 278 -12.48 11.37 8.85
CA VAL A 278 -12.41 12.14 10.08
C VAL A 278 -12.05 13.57 9.71
N VAL A 279 -12.94 14.52 10.01
CA VAL A 279 -12.75 15.94 9.74
C VAL A 279 -12.51 16.68 11.05
N CYS A 280 -11.43 17.46 11.08
CA CYS A 280 -11.06 18.32 12.18
C CYS A 280 -10.77 19.74 11.68
N GLY A 281 -11.76 20.63 11.77
CA GLY A 281 -11.64 21.96 11.17
C GLY A 281 -11.48 21.87 9.64
N THR A 282 -10.34 22.32 9.13
CA THR A 282 -9.99 22.22 7.69
C THR A 282 -9.19 20.98 7.33
N ASP A 283 -8.69 20.25 8.33
CA ASP A 283 -7.90 19.05 8.12
C ASP A 283 -8.80 17.82 8.08
N SER A 284 -8.50 16.87 7.20
CA SER A 284 -9.18 15.58 7.18
C SER A 284 -8.23 14.42 7.01
N ARG A 285 -8.65 13.25 7.51
CA ARG A 285 -7.97 11.97 7.32
C ARG A 285 -8.98 10.89 6.99
N PHE A 286 -8.56 9.95 6.18
CA PHE A 286 -9.39 8.86 5.70
C PHE A 286 -8.92 7.57 6.36
N VAL A 287 -9.75 7.02 7.23
CA VAL A 287 -9.40 5.93 8.12
C VAL A 287 -10.13 4.67 7.68
N HIS A 288 -9.35 3.62 7.43
CA HIS A 288 -9.84 2.26 7.28
C HIS A 288 -9.51 1.47 8.55
N VAL A 289 -10.49 0.72 9.06
CA VAL A 289 -10.33 -0.11 10.26
C VAL A 289 -10.77 -1.52 9.91
N PHE A 290 -9.92 -2.48 10.21
CA PHE A 290 -10.25 -3.89 10.29
C PHE A 290 -10.07 -4.34 11.75
N ALA A 291 -11.03 -5.05 12.30
CA ALA A 291 -10.91 -5.73 13.58
C ALA A 291 -11.55 -7.12 13.46
N SER A 292 -10.87 -8.15 13.94
CA SER A 292 -11.44 -9.48 14.13
C SER A 292 -12.26 -9.54 15.42
N GLY A 293 -13.18 -10.49 15.53
CA GLY A 293 -14.02 -10.67 16.71
C GLY A 293 -15.49 -10.44 16.39
N THR A 294 -16.22 -9.90 17.36
CA THR A 294 -17.65 -9.60 17.22
C THR A 294 -17.88 -8.22 16.59
N ASP A 295 -19.10 -7.96 16.12
CA ASP A 295 -19.49 -6.62 15.65
C ASP A 295 -19.32 -5.55 16.74
N ALA A 296 -19.48 -5.93 18.00
CA ALA A 296 -19.27 -5.03 19.14
C ALA A 296 -17.77 -4.69 19.32
N ASP A 297 -16.89 -5.68 19.19
CA ASP A 297 -15.43 -5.47 19.25
C ASP A 297 -14.99 -4.56 18.11
N TYR A 298 -15.50 -4.79 16.90
CA TYR A 298 -15.25 -3.92 15.76
C TYR A 298 -15.75 -2.50 15.99
N ALA A 299 -17.00 -2.32 16.45
CA ALA A 299 -17.55 -0.99 16.71
C ALA A 299 -16.75 -0.24 17.78
N GLN A 300 -16.30 -0.94 18.83
CA GLN A 300 -15.41 -0.38 19.84
C GLN A 300 -14.05 0.01 19.27
N ALA A 301 -13.39 -0.88 18.52
CA ALA A 301 -12.10 -0.62 17.90
C ALA A 301 -12.17 0.55 16.90
N LYS A 302 -13.22 0.59 16.08
CA LYS A 302 -13.46 1.69 15.13
C LYS A 302 -13.69 3.00 15.87
N ARG A 303 -14.51 3.01 16.92
CA ARG A 303 -14.73 4.20 17.77
C ARG A 303 -13.42 4.71 18.35
N ALA A 304 -12.66 3.84 19.02
CA ALA A 304 -11.36 4.16 19.62
C ALA A 304 -10.38 4.74 18.59
N THR A 305 -10.31 4.13 17.40
CA THR A 305 -9.45 4.55 16.31
C THR A 305 -9.83 5.93 15.78
N LEU A 306 -11.10 6.16 15.46
CA LEU A 306 -11.57 7.44 14.90
C LEU A 306 -11.36 8.58 15.91
N THR A 307 -11.64 8.33 17.19
CA THR A 307 -11.36 9.29 18.27
C THR A 307 -9.87 9.61 18.37
N THR A 308 -9.01 8.59 18.41
CA THR A 308 -7.54 8.78 18.45
C THR A 308 -7.04 9.59 17.26
N VAL A 309 -7.52 9.28 16.04
CA VAL A 309 -7.14 10.02 14.83
C VAL A 309 -7.61 11.48 14.90
N ALA A 310 -8.81 11.75 15.41
CA ALA A 310 -9.27 13.12 15.61
C ALA A 310 -8.42 13.88 16.63
N GLU A 311 -8.06 13.26 17.75
CA GLU A 311 -7.15 13.86 18.73
C GLU A 311 -5.78 14.18 18.12
N LEU A 312 -5.23 13.28 17.30
CA LEU A 312 -3.99 13.51 16.56
C LEU A 312 -4.10 14.66 15.54
N LEU A 313 -5.31 14.93 15.02
CA LEU A 313 -5.60 16.10 14.19
C LEU A 313 -5.85 17.37 15.02
N GLY A 314 -5.94 17.27 16.35
CA GLY A 314 -6.21 18.37 17.26
C GLY A 314 -7.70 18.59 17.54
N CYS A 315 -8.54 17.58 17.36
CA CYS A 315 -9.93 17.55 17.78
C CYS A 315 -10.07 16.74 19.06
N GLY A 316 -9.85 17.39 20.21
CA GLY A 316 -9.89 16.78 21.54
C GLY A 316 -9.71 17.82 22.61
#